data_AF-A0AAW4N3D4-F1
#
_entry.id   AF-A0AAW4N3D4-F1
#
_cell.length_a   1.000
_cell.length_b   1.000
_cell.length_c   1.000
_cell.angle_alpha   90.00
_cell.angle_beta   90.00
_cell.angle_gamma   90.00
#
_symmetry.space_group_name_H-M   'P 1'
#
loop_
_entity.id
_entity.type
_entity.pdbx_description
1 polymer ?
#
loop_
_entity_poly.entity_id
_entity_poly.type
_entity_poly.pdbx_seq_one_letter_code
_entity_poly.pdbx_strand_id
1 'polypeptide(L)'
;MIFHEVELSHTKEIMDSYEVNPIIAKYVEHRGFTKEDYEALNIPFYYNFTDLENGETVVNLIKEACASKSKIHICIMSTELHHLLESAMIFLGVLMAKGKSAFEFYDGPQDDFGSGLHIILGDQLEVRNGNDVYPLVPGGHYKDEDVAQSLLVLQLINTLLGKENQYLASLAGIGIQAEGTPLRNSNRYHLKKTLGLLNDCRFDAIEFIALTPKTRQKNNMRQREFKKTYNEQVMADSITYKMAHYLESLNNAKKTVKYLIYGCPGTGKFRSVAPIADEINAGYFINEDYIDDGTEKDVIPLEISDLSKTNIEEYLQVLSPFGIGQEKTLVSIEGLKIHSAPVKDYYDRIKLSFFIPNVGGIDTIIYTPGYKIDKFKQGQTVKIVGTLSINDFTSLMTINAIQVDILD
;
A
#
# COMPACT_ATOMS: atom_id res chain seq x y z
N MET A 1 19.11 -11.09 14.19
CA MET A 1 19.58 -9.90 13.42
C MET A 1 20.77 -9.26 14.09
N ILE A 2 21.65 -8.64 13.30
CA ILE A 2 22.74 -7.78 13.79
C ILE A 2 22.43 -6.36 13.31
N PHE A 3 22.44 -5.38 14.22
CA PHE A 3 22.14 -3.99 13.91
C PHE A 3 23.42 -3.15 13.91
N HIS A 4 23.60 -2.34 12.86
CA HIS A 4 24.73 -1.44 12.70
C HIS A 4 24.24 0.00 12.75
N GLU A 5 24.68 0.76 13.76
CA GLU A 5 24.40 2.20 13.81
C GLU A 5 25.21 2.92 12.73
N VAL A 6 24.50 3.65 11.88
CA VAL A 6 25.13 4.43 10.81
C VAL A 6 25.78 5.69 11.36
N GLU A 7 26.97 6.02 10.87
CA GLU A 7 27.64 7.29 11.18
C GLU A 7 27.06 8.41 10.29
N LEU A 8 26.58 9.47 10.92
CA LEU A 8 25.96 10.63 10.29
C LEU A 8 26.73 11.89 10.69
N SER A 9 27.28 12.61 9.71
CA SER A 9 28.17 13.78 9.91
C SER A 9 27.63 15.08 9.33
N HIS A 10 26.62 15.02 8.47
CA HIS A 10 26.06 16.15 7.71
C HIS A 10 24.63 16.51 8.11
N THR A 11 24.07 15.87 9.13
CA THR A 11 22.67 16.02 9.54
C THR A 11 22.28 17.49 9.73
N LYS A 12 23.11 18.27 10.42
CA LYS A 12 22.83 19.69 10.67
C LYS A 12 22.82 20.52 9.40
N GLU A 13 23.74 20.26 8.47
CA GLU A 13 23.79 20.94 7.17
C GLU A 13 22.54 20.63 6.35
N ILE A 14 22.06 19.39 6.40
CA ILE A 14 20.82 18.95 5.73
C ILE A 14 19.59 19.60 6.38
N MET A 15 19.49 19.63 7.71
CA MET A 15 18.41 20.32 8.42
C MET A 15 18.28 21.78 7.97
N ASP A 16 19.41 22.50 7.95
CA ASP A 16 19.43 23.92 7.60
C ASP A 16 19.16 24.16 6.10
N SER A 17 19.68 23.30 5.21
CA SER A 17 19.57 23.51 3.76
C SER A 17 18.26 22.98 3.16
N TYR A 18 17.67 21.94 3.73
CA TYR A 18 16.43 21.32 3.24
C TYR A 18 15.23 21.81 4.05
N GLU A 19 15.46 22.55 5.14
CA GLU A 19 14.44 23.06 6.07
C GLU A 19 13.59 21.94 6.68
N VAL A 20 14.27 20.87 7.12
CA VAL A 20 13.62 19.66 7.66
C VAL A 20 14.00 19.39 9.10
N ASN A 21 13.14 18.67 9.80
CA ASN A 21 13.41 18.23 11.17
C ASN A 21 14.55 17.19 11.24
N PRO A 22 15.16 16.96 12.42
CA PRO A 22 16.34 16.09 12.54
C PRO A 22 16.10 14.63 12.15
N ILE A 23 14.88 14.09 12.32
CA ILE A 23 14.57 12.71 11.94
C ILE A 23 14.60 12.57 10.41
N ILE A 24 14.02 13.53 9.69
CA ILE A 24 14.04 13.57 8.23
C ILE A 24 15.45 13.81 7.70
N ALA A 25 16.22 14.72 8.32
CA ALA A 25 17.59 14.99 7.91
C ALA A 25 18.48 13.74 8.02
N LYS A 26 18.41 13.02 9.14
CA LYS A 26 19.14 11.76 9.33
C LYS A 26 18.71 10.68 8.31
N TYR A 27 17.41 10.61 7.99
CA TYR A 27 16.91 9.73 6.94
C TYR A 27 17.49 10.07 5.56
N VAL A 28 17.44 11.35 5.18
CA VAL A 28 17.96 11.86 3.90
C VAL A 28 19.47 11.58 3.79
N GLU A 29 20.22 11.85 4.85
CA GLU A 29 21.66 11.58 4.91
C GLU A 29 21.96 10.10 4.74
N HIS A 30 21.28 9.23 5.50
CA HIS A 30 21.47 7.78 5.41
C HIS A 30 21.15 7.24 4.01
N ARG A 31 20.14 7.79 3.34
CA ARG A 31 19.76 7.38 1.98
C ARG A 31 20.63 8.02 0.90
N GLY A 32 21.51 8.96 1.25
CA GLY A 32 22.31 9.73 0.30
C GLY A 32 21.47 10.58 -0.65
N PHE A 33 20.31 11.04 -0.21
CA PHE A 33 19.39 11.83 -1.04
C PHE A 33 19.91 13.26 -1.22
N THR A 34 19.88 13.73 -2.46
CA THR A 34 20.04 15.16 -2.79
C THR A 34 18.77 15.95 -2.43
N LYS A 35 18.83 17.28 -2.54
CA LYS A 35 17.67 18.13 -2.25
C LYS A 35 16.58 17.88 -3.28
N GLU A 36 16.99 17.70 -4.53
CA GLU A 36 16.12 17.32 -5.62
C GLU A 36 15.45 15.96 -5.36
N ASP A 37 16.19 14.95 -4.88
CA ASP A 37 15.62 13.63 -4.54
C ASP A 37 14.59 13.74 -3.40
N TYR A 38 14.92 14.51 -2.36
CA TYR A 38 14.02 14.75 -1.23
C TYR A 38 12.73 15.45 -1.66
N GLU A 39 12.85 16.54 -2.42
CA GLU A 39 11.70 17.29 -2.94
C GLU A 39 10.85 16.40 -3.85
N ALA A 40 11.47 15.59 -4.71
CA ALA A 40 10.80 14.67 -5.62
C ALA A 40 9.90 13.64 -4.91
N LEU A 41 10.16 13.30 -3.64
CA LEU A 41 9.29 12.39 -2.87
C LEU A 41 7.83 12.86 -2.86
N ASN A 42 7.57 14.17 -2.84
CA ASN A 42 6.22 14.71 -2.72
C ASN A 42 5.74 15.48 -3.96
N ILE A 43 6.54 15.50 -5.03
CA ILE A 43 6.12 16.08 -6.31
C ILE A 43 5.05 15.18 -6.95
N PRO A 44 3.89 15.72 -7.35
CA PRO A 44 2.92 14.96 -8.11
C PRO A 44 3.51 14.39 -9.39
N PHE A 45 3.35 13.08 -9.59
CA PHE A 45 3.78 12.43 -10.82
C PHE A 45 2.55 12.20 -11.70
N TYR A 46 2.47 12.94 -12.80
CA TYR A 46 1.42 12.76 -13.80
C TYR A 46 2.05 12.19 -15.06
N TYR A 47 1.40 11.19 -15.64
CA TYR A 47 1.81 10.64 -16.91
C TYR A 47 0.61 10.40 -17.81
N ASN A 48 0.83 10.52 -19.11
CA ASN A 48 -0.18 10.30 -20.12
C ASN A 48 0.03 8.92 -20.75
N PHE A 49 -1.03 8.12 -20.79
CA PHE A 49 -0.96 6.76 -21.34
C PHE A 49 -0.51 6.73 -22.81
N THR A 50 -0.81 7.77 -23.57
CA THR A 50 -0.42 7.86 -25.00
C THR A 50 1.08 8.04 -25.20
N ASP A 51 1.83 8.37 -24.16
CA ASP A 51 3.29 8.54 -24.22
C ASP A 51 4.03 7.19 -24.13
N LEU A 52 3.32 6.11 -23.74
CA LEU A 52 3.86 4.75 -23.75
C LEU A 52 4.08 4.25 -25.17
N GLU A 53 4.99 3.29 -25.32
CA GLU A 53 5.09 2.54 -26.56
C GLU A 53 3.73 1.88 -26.85
N ASN A 54 3.22 2.08 -28.07
CA ASN A 54 1.90 1.62 -28.52
C ASN A 54 0.68 2.22 -27.79
N GLY A 55 0.86 3.15 -26.85
CA GLY A 55 -0.24 3.68 -26.01
C GLY A 55 -1.38 4.32 -26.81
N GLU A 56 -1.05 5.22 -27.75
CA GLU A 56 -2.04 5.84 -28.65
C GLU A 56 -2.78 4.80 -29.52
N THR A 57 -2.02 3.88 -30.11
CA THR A 57 -2.54 2.79 -30.94
C THR A 57 -3.55 1.93 -30.17
N VAL A 58 -3.19 1.50 -28.95
CA VAL A 58 -4.05 0.68 -28.10
C VAL A 58 -5.34 1.40 -27.72
N VAL A 59 -5.26 2.69 -27.38
CA VAL A 59 -6.45 3.50 -27.08
C VAL A 59 -7.40 3.54 -28.28
N ASN A 60 -6.87 3.70 -29.49
CA ASN A 60 -7.67 3.72 -30.71
C ASN A 60 -8.31 2.36 -31.00
N LEU A 61 -7.57 1.26 -30.86
CA LEU A 61 -8.10 -0.10 -31.03
C LEU A 61 -9.26 -0.39 -30.07
N ILE A 62 -9.16 0.00 -28.80
CA ILE A 62 -10.25 -0.19 -27.83
C ILE A 62 -11.48 0.66 -28.21
N LYS A 63 -11.27 1.90 -28.64
CA LYS A 63 -12.36 2.78 -29.12
C LYS A 63 -13.05 2.18 -30.36
N GLU A 64 -12.29 1.65 -31.29
CA GLU A 64 -12.81 0.99 -32.50
C GLU A 64 -13.58 -0.28 -32.17
N ALA A 65 -13.07 -1.12 -31.25
CA ALA A 65 -13.77 -2.30 -30.77
C ALA A 65 -15.12 -1.90 -30.14
N CYS A 66 -15.14 -0.84 -29.33
CA CYS A 66 -16.35 -0.30 -28.72
C CYS A 66 -17.35 0.24 -29.75
N ALA A 67 -16.88 0.98 -30.76
CA ALA A 67 -17.71 1.56 -31.81
C ALA A 67 -18.33 0.49 -32.72
N SER A 68 -17.53 -0.52 -33.08
CA SER A 68 -17.96 -1.66 -33.91
C SER A 68 -18.75 -2.72 -33.14
N LYS A 69 -18.79 -2.63 -31.80
CA LYS A 69 -19.32 -3.66 -30.89
C LYS A 69 -18.59 -5.01 -31.04
N SER A 70 -17.34 -4.97 -31.47
CA SER A 70 -16.47 -6.15 -31.51
C SER A 70 -16.21 -6.65 -30.10
N LYS A 71 -15.94 -7.95 -29.99
CA LYS A 71 -15.60 -8.57 -28.70
C LYS A 71 -14.27 -8.03 -28.18
N ILE A 72 -14.21 -7.80 -26.88
CA ILE A 72 -12.98 -7.54 -26.14
C ILE A 72 -12.77 -8.70 -25.18
N HIS A 73 -11.64 -9.38 -25.32
CA HIS A 73 -11.27 -10.49 -24.46
C HIS A 73 -10.28 -9.98 -23.41
N ILE A 74 -10.54 -10.26 -22.15
CA ILE A 74 -9.63 -9.96 -21.04
C ILE A 74 -9.03 -11.28 -20.57
N CYS A 75 -7.73 -11.43 -20.77
CA CYS A 75 -7.02 -12.68 -20.59
C CYS A 75 -6.11 -12.57 -19.37
N ILE A 76 -6.45 -13.28 -18.30
CA ILE A 76 -5.80 -13.21 -17.00
C ILE A 76 -4.83 -14.39 -16.90
N MET A 77 -3.52 -14.13 -16.96
CA MET A 77 -2.51 -15.20 -17.06
C MET A 77 -2.17 -15.84 -15.70
N SER A 78 -2.33 -15.10 -14.59
CA SER A 78 -2.09 -15.60 -13.24
C SER A 78 -3.23 -15.24 -12.28
N THR A 79 -3.35 -15.96 -11.17
CA THR A 79 -4.38 -15.72 -10.13
C THR A 79 -3.99 -14.66 -9.13
N GLU A 80 -2.95 -13.88 -9.42
CA GLU A 80 -2.50 -12.81 -8.54
C GLU A 80 -3.52 -11.70 -8.46
N LEU A 81 -3.55 -11.04 -7.30
CA LEU A 81 -4.59 -10.06 -6.99
C LEU A 81 -4.57 -8.87 -7.95
N HIS A 82 -3.40 -8.39 -8.38
CA HIS A 82 -3.27 -7.23 -9.27
C HIS A 82 -3.91 -7.49 -10.64
N HIS A 83 -3.67 -8.64 -11.28
CA HIS A 83 -4.33 -9.00 -12.55
C HIS A 83 -5.86 -9.04 -12.43
N LEU A 84 -6.41 -9.49 -11.31
CA LEU A 84 -7.86 -9.49 -11.09
C LEU A 84 -8.42 -8.06 -10.91
N LEU A 85 -7.69 -7.20 -10.19
CA LEU A 85 -8.05 -5.78 -10.04
C LEU A 85 -8.03 -5.06 -11.39
N GLU A 86 -6.99 -5.27 -12.18
CA GLU A 86 -6.82 -4.73 -13.52
C GLU A 86 -7.92 -5.17 -14.47
N SER A 87 -8.27 -6.47 -14.46
CA SER A 87 -9.37 -7.00 -15.27
C SER A 87 -10.70 -6.31 -14.95
N ALA A 88 -10.97 -6.10 -13.65
CA ALA A 88 -12.17 -5.40 -13.20
C ALA A 88 -12.13 -3.91 -13.58
N MET A 89 -10.97 -3.27 -13.49
CA MET A 89 -10.76 -1.88 -13.89
C MET A 89 -10.98 -1.67 -15.39
N ILE A 90 -10.44 -2.54 -16.24
CA ILE A 90 -10.62 -2.49 -17.70
C ILE A 90 -12.10 -2.61 -18.04
N PHE A 91 -12.75 -3.66 -17.51
CA PHE A 91 -14.17 -3.89 -17.73
C PHE A 91 -15.03 -2.70 -17.30
N LEU A 92 -14.85 -2.22 -16.06
CA LEU A 92 -15.61 -1.08 -15.53
C LEU A 92 -15.33 0.20 -16.31
N GLY A 93 -14.07 0.48 -16.60
CA GLY A 93 -13.67 1.70 -17.30
C GLY A 93 -14.23 1.79 -18.70
N VAL A 94 -14.18 0.71 -19.48
CA VAL A 94 -14.77 0.69 -20.83
C VAL A 94 -16.30 0.83 -20.77
N LEU A 95 -16.97 0.18 -19.81
CA LEU A 95 -18.41 0.38 -19.60
C LEU A 95 -18.74 1.83 -19.22
N MET A 96 -17.96 2.45 -18.34
CA MET A 96 -18.12 3.85 -17.95
C MET A 96 -17.86 4.82 -19.11
N ALA A 97 -16.97 4.45 -20.04
CA ALA A 97 -16.75 5.15 -21.30
C ALA A 97 -17.90 4.96 -22.31
N LYS A 98 -19.00 4.29 -21.91
CA LYS A 98 -20.15 3.94 -22.75
C LYS A 98 -19.82 2.99 -23.90
N GLY A 99 -18.77 2.19 -23.75
CA GLY A 99 -18.45 1.11 -24.67
C GLY A 99 -19.59 0.09 -24.75
N LYS A 100 -19.86 -0.43 -25.96
CA LYS A 100 -20.94 -1.40 -26.23
C LYS A 100 -20.43 -2.79 -26.63
N SER A 101 -19.13 -3.03 -26.47
CA SER A 101 -18.51 -4.33 -26.74
C SER A 101 -19.02 -5.42 -25.80
N ALA A 102 -19.09 -6.64 -26.31
CA ALA A 102 -19.21 -7.82 -25.48
C ALA A 102 -17.83 -8.14 -24.86
N PHE A 103 -17.84 -8.56 -23.59
CA PHE A 103 -16.64 -8.96 -22.87
C PHE A 103 -16.62 -10.46 -22.63
N GLU A 104 -15.48 -11.08 -22.86
CA GLU A 104 -15.20 -12.46 -22.46
C GLU A 104 -13.94 -12.48 -21.61
N PHE A 105 -13.95 -13.29 -20.55
CA PHE A 105 -12.83 -13.41 -19.62
C PHE A 105 -12.20 -14.79 -19.79
N TYR A 106 -10.90 -14.81 -20.05
CA TYR A 106 -10.09 -16.02 -20.17
C TYR A 106 -9.16 -16.13 -18.97
N ASP A 107 -8.93 -17.36 -18.55
CA ASP A 107 -8.21 -17.71 -17.33
C ASP A 107 -7.06 -18.66 -17.70
N GLY A 108 -5.84 -18.22 -17.43
CA GLY A 108 -4.61 -18.87 -17.85
C GLY A 108 -4.27 -18.70 -19.34
N PRO A 109 -3.14 -19.28 -19.78
CA PRO A 109 -2.69 -19.23 -21.16
C PRO A 109 -3.74 -19.82 -22.11
N GLN A 110 -3.91 -19.21 -23.29
CA GLN A 110 -4.76 -19.75 -24.35
C GLN A 110 -3.96 -19.88 -25.64
N ASP A 111 -4.18 -20.98 -26.36
CA ASP A 111 -3.58 -21.22 -27.67
C ASP A 111 -4.31 -20.48 -28.79
N ASP A 112 -5.61 -20.22 -28.63
CA ASP A 112 -6.45 -19.45 -29.55
C ASP A 112 -7.49 -18.67 -28.75
N PHE A 113 -7.40 -17.35 -28.81
CA PHE A 113 -8.36 -16.46 -28.16
C PHE A 113 -9.56 -16.13 -29.07
N GLY A 114 -9.57 -16.60 -30.33
CA GLY A 114 -10.60 -16.31 -31.32
C GLY A 114 -10.56 -14.89 -31.88
N SER A 115 -11.61 -14.51 -32.62
CA SER A 115 -11.72 -13.18 -33.22
C SER A 115 -12.07 -12.11 -32.18
N GLY A 116 -11.32 -11.02 -32.16
CA GLY A 116 -11.57 -9.89 -31.28
C GLY A 116 -10.30 -9.14 -30.92
N LEU A 117 -10.45 -8.13 -30.06
CA LEU A 117 -9.33 -7.46 -29.42
C LEU A 117 -9.02 -8.19 -28.11
N HIS A 118 -7.77 -8.57 -27.89
CA HIS A 118 -7.36 -9.30 -26.69
C HIS A 118 -6.49 -8.42 -25.81
N ILE A 119 -6.84 -8.27 -24.54
CA ILE A 119 -6.03 -7.56 -23.55
C ILE A 119 -5.45 -8.62 -22.62
N ILE A 120 -4.13 -8.75 -22.62
CA ILE A 120 -3.40 -9.77 -21.87
C ILE A 120 -2.84 -9.16 -20.59
N LEU A 121 -3.20 -9.75 -19.46
CA LEU A 121 -2.72 -9.41 -18.12
C LEU A 121 -1.80 -10.55 -17.66
N GLY A 122 -0.51 -10.39 -17.90
CA GLY A 122 0.56 -11.27 -17.41
C GLY A 122 1.79 -10.44 -17.07
N ASP A 123 2.99 -11.03 -17.12
CA ASP A 123 4.28 -10.37 -16.81
C ASP A 123 4.44 -9.00 -17.46
N GLN A 124 3.82 -8.80 -18.63
CA GLN A 124 3.69 -7.50 -19.27
C GLN A 124 2.26 -7.28 -19.77
N LEU A 125 1.77 -6.04 -19.63
CA LEU A 125 0.49 -5.64 -20.21
C LEU A 125 0.65 -5.51 -21.73
N GLU A 126 -0.21 -6.17 -22.48
CA GLU A 126 -0.21 -6.07 -23.92
C GLU A 126 -1.61 -6.18 -24.51
N VAL A 127 -1.78 -5.67 -25.72
CA VAL A 127 -3.00 -5.81 -26.50
C VAL A 127 -2.68 -6.53 -27.80
N ARG A 128 -3.54 -7.47 -28.21
CA ARG A 128 -3.40 -8.20 -29.48
C ARG A 128 -4.61 -7.96 -30.36
N ASN A 129 -4.36 -7.72 -31.64
CA ASN A 129 -5.40 -7.64 -32.67
C ASN A 129 -5.03 -8.57 -33.83
N GLY A 130 -5.63 -9.75 -33.85
CA GLY A 130 -5.18 -10.82 -34.76
C GLY A 130 -3.74 -11.25 -34.43
N ASN A 131 -2.85 -11.14 -35.42
CA ASN A 131 -1.43 -11.49 -35.26
C ASN A 131 -0.56 -10.33 -34.75
N ASP A 132 -1.11 -9.11 -34.69
CA ASP A 132 -0.38 -7.93 -34.24
C ASP A 132 -0.37 -7.88 -32.71
N VAL A 133 0.81 -7.68 -32.13
CA VAL A 133 1.04 -7.60 -30.68
C VAL A 133 1.53 -6.20 -30.34
N TYR A 134 0.85 -5.57 -29.39
CA TYR A 134 1.11 -4.21 -28.91
C TYR A 134 1.51 -4.28 -27.43
N PRO A 135 2.80 -4.56 -27.14
CA PRO A 135 3.30 -4.49 -25.78
C PRO A 135 3.23 -3.05 -25.27
N LEU A 136 2.75 -2.87 -24.03
CA LEU A 136 2.69 -1.56 -23.39
C LEU A 136 3.90 -1.43 -22.47
N VAL A 137 5.00 -0.96 -23.06
CA VAL A 137 6.26 -0.73 -22.35
C VAL A 137 6.37 0.75 -21.98
N PRO A 138 6.82 1.06 -20.76
CA PRO A 138 7.43 2.35 -20.44
C PRO A 138 8.57 2.69 -21.42
N GLY A 139 8.35 3.57 -22.41
CA GLY A 139 9.32 3.83 -23.48
C GLY A 139 9.39 5.29 -23.94
N GLY A 140 10.43 5.65 -24.72
CA GLY A 140 10.63 7.00 -25.25
C GLY A 140 11.20 7.99 -24.22
N HIS A 141 10.49 9.09 -23.95
CA HIS A 141 10.88 10.10 -22.94
C HIS A 141 10.58 9.66 -21.50
N TYR A 142 9.91 8.52 -21.31
CA TYR A 142 9.49 7.98 -20.02
C TYR A 142 10.53 6.99 -19.48
N LYS A 143 10.95 7.17 -18.22
CA LYS A 143 12.04 6.39 -17.57
C LYS A 143 11.63 5.76 -16.23
N ASP A 144 10.34 5.67 -15.92
CA ASP A 144 9.91 5.03 -14.67
C ASP A 144 9.85 3.51 -14.87
N GLU A 145 10.99 2.86 -14.69
CA GLU A 145 11.18 1.41 -14.88
C GLU A 145 10.41 0.57 -13.85
N ASP A 146 10.07 1.17 -12.70
CA ASP A 146 9.38 0.50 -11.60
C ASP A 146 7.84 0.55 -11.73
N VAL A 147 7.29 1.20 -12.77
CA VAL A 147 5.84 1.47 -12.85
C VAL A 147 5.01 0.19 -12.82
N ALA A 148 4.06 0.15 -11.88
CA ALA A 148 3.14 -0.97 -11.71
C ALA A 148 2.19 -1.12 -12.91
N GLN A 149 1.93 -2.37 -13.31
CA GLN A 149 0.93 -2.70 -14.33
C GLN A 149 -0.45 -2.16 -13.99
N SER A 150 -0.84 -2.26 -12.71
CA SER A 150 -2.11 -1.72 -12.20
C SER A 150 -2.24 -0.21 -12.42
N LEU A 151 -1.12 0.50 -12.39
CA LEU A 151 -1.09 1.93 -12.67
C LEU A 151 -1.22 2.19 -14.18
N LEU A 152 -0.54 1.43 -15.04
CA LEU A 152 -0.69 1.52 -16.51
C LEU A 152 -2.14 1.35 -16.94
N VAL A 153 -2.82 0.35 -16.35
CA VAL A 153 -4.25 0.10 -16.58
C VAL A 153 -5.11 1.28 -16.13
N LEU A 154 -4.82 1.90 -14.97
CA LEU A 154 -5.55 3.09 -14.54
C LEU A 154 -5.44 4.22 -15.57
N GLN A 155 -4.26 4.50 -16.10
CA GLN A 155 -4.11 5.58 -17.06
C GLN A 155 -4.72 5.27 -18.42
N LEU A 156 -4.68 4.02 -18.88
CA LEU A 156 -5.46 3.60 -20.05
C LEU A 156 -6.92 4.01 -19.88
N ILE A 157 -7.49 3.68 -18.73
CA ILE A 157 -8.90 3.94 -18.43
C ILE A 157 -9.17 5.43 -18.27
N ASN A 158 -8.30 6.18 -17.59
CA ASN A 158 -8.44 7.62 -17.48
C ASN A 158 -8.42 8.30 -18.85
N THR A 159 -7.55 7.86 -19.76
CA THR A 159 -7.48 8.35 -21.14
C THR A 159 -8.76 8.03 -21.93
N LEU A 160 -9.34 6.84 -21.75
CA LEU A 160 -10.62 6.47 -22.35
C LEU A 160 -11.80 7.30 -21.79
N LEU A 161 -11.78 7.60 -20.50
CA LEU A 161 -12.83 8.37 -19.81
C LEU A 161 -12.69 9.89 -19.97
N GLY A 162 -11.49 10.37 -20.30
CA GLY A 162 -11.14 11.80 -20.27
C GLY A 162 -11.12 12.40 -18.86
N LYS A 163 -11.18 11.57 -17.81
CA LYS A 163 -11.17 11.96 -16.40
C LYS A 163 -10.82 10.77 -15.52
N GLU A 164 -10.33 11.06 -14.32
CA GLU A 164 -10.10 10.02 -13.33
C GLU A 164 -11.39 9.57 -12.63
N ASN A 165 -11.51 8.27 -12.39
CA ASN A 165 -12.52 7.69 -11.52
C ASN A 165 -11.90 7.30 -10.17
N GLN A 166 -12.38 7.88 -9.08
CA GLN A 166 -11.83 7.67 -7.73
C GLN A 166 -11.87 6.20 -7.28
N TYR A 167 -12.91 5.44 -7.63
CA TYR A 167 -12.99 4.03 -7.27
C TYR A 167 -11.95 3.20 -8.03
N LEU A 168 -11.80 3.44 -9.34
CA LEU A 168 -10.78 2.76 -10.14
C LEU A 168 -9.36 3.15 -9.73
N ALA A 169 -9.14 4.42 -9.36
CA ALA A 169 -7.88 4.86 -8.78
C ALA A 169 -7.57 4.14 -7.46
N SER A 170 -8.58 3.90 -6.62
CA SER A 170 -8.40 3.11 -5.39
C SER A 170 -8.10 1.64 -5.66
N LEU A 171 -8.71 1.02 -6.68
CA LEU A 171 -8.36 -0.34 -7.09
C LEU A 171 -6.93 -0.42 -7.60
N ALA A 172 -6.49 0.57 -8.38
CA ALA A 172 -5.11 0.66 -8.86
C ALA A 172 -4.10 0.74 -7.70
N GLY A 173 -4.37 1.56 -6.67
CA GLY A 173 -3.51 1.64 -5.49
C GLY A 173 -3.41 0.32 -4.71
N ILE A 174 -4.51 -0.43 -4.60
CA ILE A 174 -4.48 -1.78 -4.02
C ILE A 174 -3.66 -2.72 -4.91
N GLY A 175 -3.78 -2.59 -6.23
CA GLY A 175 -3.01 -3.34 -7.23
C GLY A 175 -1.51 -3.07 -7.13
N ILE A 176 -1.08 -1.81 -7.07
CA ILE A 176 0.32 -1.39 -6.86
C ILE A 176 0.90 -2.09 -5.62
N GLN A 177 0.14 -2.12 -4.51
CA GLN A 177 0.59 -2.78 -3.30
C GLN A 177 0.65 -4.30 -3.44
N ALA A 178 -0.28 -4.90 -4.19
CA ALA A 178 -0.36 -6.34 -4.43
C ALA A 178 0.72 -6.85 -5.39
N GLU A 179 1.14 -6.02 -6.35
CA GLU A 179 2.19 -6.31 -7.33
C GLU A 179 3.58 -6.34 -6.69
N GLY A 180 3.75 -5.63 -5.57
CA GLY A 180 5.01 -5.61 -4.83
C GLY A 180 6.11 -4.78 -5.51
N THR A 181 5.73 -3.87 -6.42
CA THR A 181 6.66 -2.94 -7.06
C THR A 181 7.23 -1.92 -6.08
N PRO A 182 8.45 -1.40 -6.31
CA PRO A 182 9.00 -0.33 -5.49
C PRO A 182 8.08 0.90 -5.40
N LEU A 183 7.87 1.41 -4.20
CA LEU A 183 7.10 2.64 -3.93
C LEU A 183 7.95 3.88 -4.15
N ARG A 184 8.28 4.11 -5.42
CA ARG A 184 8.99 5.29 -5.92
C ARG A 184 8.12 6.01 -6.95
N ASN A 185 8.50 7.24 -7.30
CA ASN A 185 7.93 8.01 -8.42
C ASN A 185 6.40 7.90 -8.52
N SER A 186 5.90 7.37 -9.64
CA SER A 186 4.48 7.25 -9.96
C SER A 186 3.75 6.29 -9.01
N ASN A 187 4.30 5.12 -8.71
CA ASN A 187 3.71 4.16 -7.78
C ASN A 187 3.46 4.78 -6.41
N ARG A 188 4.47 5.48 -5.88
CA ARG A 188 4.39 6.15 -4.58
C ARG A 188 3.31 7.23 -4.58
N TYR A 189 3.33 8.11 -5.58
CA TYR A 189 2.37 9.20 -5.71
C TYR A 189 0.93 8.66 -5.76
N HIS A 190 0.70 7.64 -6.59
CA HIS A 190 -0.62 7.04 -6.75
C HIS A 190 -1.09 6.28 -5.51
N LEU A 191 -0.19 5.58 -4.82
CA LEU A 191 -0.53 4.93 -3.55
C LEU A 191 -0.88 5.96 -2.47
N LYS A 192 -0.11 7.06 -2.35
CA LYS A 192 -0.40 8.16 -1.41
C LYS A 192 -1.78 8.78 -1.68
N LYS A 193 -2.07 9.04 -2.96
CA LYS A 193 -3.38 9.53 -3.41
C LYS A 193 -4.49 8.53 -3.06
N THR A 194 -4.26 7.24 -3.24
CA THR A 194 -5.23 6.19 -2.92
C THR A 194 -5.55 6.18 -1.42
N LEU A 195 -4.56 6.26 -0.54
CA LEU A 195 -4.80 6.36 0.90
C LEU A 195 -5.66 7.58 1.25
N GLY A 196 -5.42 8.72 0.61
CA GLY A 196 -6.29 9.90 0.72
C GLY A 196 -7.72 9.60 0.28
N LEU A 197 -7.91 9.00 -0.89
CA LEU A 197 -9.23 8.62 -1.41
C LEU A 197 -9.96 7.65 -0.49
N LEU A 198 -9.29 6.64 0.07
CA LEU A 198 -9.91 5.68 0.99
C LEU A 198 -10.34 6.34 2.30
N ASN A 199 -9.64 7.37 2.74
CA ASN A 199 -10.04 8.17 3.90
C ASN A 199 -11.21 9.11 3.56
N ASP A 200 -11.19 9.76 2.41
CA ASP A 200 -12.16 10.83 2.10
C ASP A 200 -13.45 10.31 1.47
N CYS A 201 -13.37 9.19 0.74
CA CYS A 201 -14.49 8.58 0.05
C CYS A 201 -14.98 7.33 0.77
N ARG A 202 -16.23 6.97 0.52
CA ARG A 202 -16.83 5.72 1.01
C ARG A 202 -16.95 4.73 -0.13
N PHE A 203 -16.17 3.65 -0.09
CA PHE A 203 -16.24 2.56 -1.04
C PHE A 203 -16.66 1.28 -0.32
N ASP A 204 -17.96 1.03 -0.27
CA ASP A 204 -18.54 -0.07 0.52
C ASP A 204 -17.83 -1.42 0.25
N ALA A 205 -17.45 -1.69 -1.00
CA ALA A 205 -16.72 -2.91 -1.37
C ALA A 205 -15.34 -3.03 -0.72
N ILE A 206 -14.59 -1.95 -0.66
CA ILE A 206 -13.26 -1.93 -0.06
C ILE A 206 -13.40 -1.96 1.47
N GLU A 207 -14.34 -1.19 2.02
CA GLU A 207 -14.57 -1.11 3.47
C GLU A 207 -15.03 -2.44 4.09
N PHE A 208 -15.85 -3.21 3.38
CA PHE A 208 -16.34 -4.50 3.87
C PHE A 208 -15.24 -5.56 3.95
N ILE A 209 -14.22 -5.45 3.11
CA ILE A 209 -13.00 -6.28 3.20
C ILE A 209 -12.13 -5.79 4.36
N ALA A 210 -11.94 -4.46 4.44
CA ALA A 210 -11.14 -3.82 5.48
C ALA A 210 -11.68 -4.07 6.91
N LEU A 211 -12.97 -4.35 7.07
CA LEU A 211 -13.63 -4.50 8.37
C LEU A 211 -14.24 -5.89 8.55
N THR A 212 -13.90 -6.55 9.66
CA THR A 212 -14.54 -7.82 10.04
C THR A 212 -16.05 -7.63 10.26
N PRO A 213 -16.88 -8.68 10.10
CA PRO A 213 -18.32 -8.61 10.38
C PRO A 213 -18.63 -8.05 11.78
N LYS A 214 -17.86 -8.45 12.79
CA LYS A 214 -18.00 -7.98 14.18
C LYS A 214 -17.72 -6.49 14.31
N THR A 215 -16.66 -5.99 13.67
CA THR A 215 -16.32 -4.55 13.66
C THR A 215 -17.38 -3.75 12.91
N ARG A 216 -17.90 -4.25 11.79
CA ARG A 216 -19.01 -3.60 11.05
C ARG A 216 -20.28 -3.46 11.88
N GLN A 217 -20.64 -4.49 12.66
CA GLN A 217 -21.79 -4.47 13.56
C GLN A 217 -21.60 -3.50 14.73
N LYS A 218 -20.45 -3.56 15.40
CA LYS A 218 -20.13 -2.67 16.55
C LYS A 218 -20.14 -1.20 16.15
N ASN A 219 -19.70 -0.90 14.93
CA ASN A 219 -19.54 0.47 14.44
C ASN A 219 -20.76 0.99 13.68
N ASN A 220 -21.91 0.31 13.74
CA ASN A 220 -23.14 0.69 13.04
C ASN A 220 -22.89 1.18 11.60
N MET A 221 -22.14 0.41 10.80
CA MET A 221 -21.85 0.78 9.40
C MET A 221 -23.12 1.06 8.57
N ARG A 222 -24.27 0.52 8.97
CA ARG A 222 -25.59 0.82 8.39
C ARG A 222 -26.04 2.28 8.57
N GLN A 223 -25.52 2.98 9.59
CA GLN A 223 -25.80 4.39 9.90
C GLN A 223 -24.73 5.36 9.36
N ARG A 224 -23.66 4.86 8.71
CA ARG A 224 -22.57 5.67 8.10
C ARG A 224 -21.75 6.55 9.05
N GLU A 225 -21.82 6.32 10.36
CA GLU A 225 -21.15 7.17 11.37
C GLU A 225 -19.67 6.81 11.62
N PHE A 226 -19.17 5.69 11.09
CA PHE A 226 -17.79 5.24 11.31
C PHE A 226 -16.89 5.50 10.10
N LYS A 227 -15.73 6.14 10.33
CA LYS A 227 -14.65 6.33 9.36
C LYS A 227 -13.43 5.54 9.86
N LYS A 228 -13.03 4.48 9.13
CA LYS A 228 -11.75 3.81 9.38
C LYS A 228 -10.65 4.71 8.80
N THR A 229 -9.59 4.98 9.56
CA THR A 229 -8.39 5.58 8.99
C THR A 229 -7.66 4.52 8.19
N TYR A 230 -7.38 4.82 6.92
CA TYR A 230 -6.59 3.98 6.03
C TYR A 230 -5.17 4.52 5.96
N ASN A 231 -4.23 3.71 6.43
CA ASN A 231 -2.79 3.86 6.25
C ASN A 231 -2.25 2.66 5.47
N GLU A 232 -0.96 2.66 5.15
CA GLU A 232 -0.29 1.61 4.38
C GLU A 232 -0.43 0.21 5.01
N GLN A 233 -0.40 0.13 6.34
CA GLN A 233 -0.54 -1.12 7.10
C GLN A 233 -1.97 -1.67 6.98
N VAL A 234 -2.96 -0.81 7.18
CA VAL A 234 -4.37 -1.20 7.02
C VAL A 234 -4.65 -1.65 5.59
N MET A 235 -4.04 -0.98 4.60
CA MET A 235 -4.17 -1.36 3.20
C MET A 235 -3.54 -2.74 2.94
N ALA A 236 -2.33 -2.97 3.44
CA ALA A 236 -1.64 -4.26 3.34
C ALA A 236 -2.46 -5.38 3.99
N ASP A 237 -2.68 -5.28 5.30
CA ASP A 237 -3.18 -6.41 6.11
C ASP A 237 -4.68 -6.60 5.97
N SER A 238 -5.42 -5.49 6.01
CA SER A 238 -6.88 -5.58 6.10
C SER A 238 -7.55 -5.69 4.73
N ILE A 239 -6.85 -5.37 3.63
CA ILE A 239 -7.39 -5.39 2.28
C ILE A 239 -6.59 -6.34 1.41
N THR A 240 -5.35 -5.99 1.10
CA THR A 240 -4.52 -6.66 0.09
C THR A 240 -4.27 -8.12 0.46
N TYR A 241 -3.73 -8.40 1.65
CA TYR A 241 -3.45 -9.76 2.10
C TYR A 241 -4.70 -10.61 2.27
N LYS A 242 -5.80 -10.06 2.78
CA LYS A 242 -7.07 -10.81 2.87
C LYS A 242 -7.58 -11.24 1.51
N MET A 243 -7.55 -10.32 0.55
CA MET A 243 -7.96 -10.61 -0.81
C MET A 243 -7.04 -11.63 -1.45
N ALA A 244 -5.72 -11.46 -1.33
CA ALA A 244 -4.74 -12.40 -1.87
C ALA A 244 -4.89 -13.81 -1.27
N HIS A 245 -5.02 -13.93 0.05
CA HIS A 245 -5.24 -15.21 0.73
C HIS A 245 -6.57 -15.86 0.32
N TYR A 246 -7.62 -15.07 0.12
CA TYR A 246 -8.88 -15.63 -0.38
C TYR A 246 -8.77 -16.20 -1.81
N LEU A 247 -7.78 -15.75 -2.58
CA LEU A 247 -7.60 -16.10 -4.00
C LEU A 247 -6.84 -17.41 -4.26
N GLU A 248 -6.58 -18.24 -3.24
CA GLU A 248 -5.88 -19.53 -3.39
C GLU A 248 -6.52 -20.52 -4.40
N SER A 249 -7.73 -20.24 -4.93
CA SER A 249 -8.34 -21.01 -6.02
C SER A 249 -9.05 -20.14 -7.07
N LEU A 250 -9.09 -20.62 -8.32
CA LEU A 250 -9.75 -19.96 -9.45
C LEU A 250 -11.26 -19.74 -9.29
N ASN A 251 -11.93 -20.58 -8.50
CA ASN A 251 -13.35 -20.37 -8.20
C ASN A 251 -13.56 -19.06 -7.39
N ASN A 252 -12.60 -18.72 -6.54
CA ASN A 252 -12.64 -17.48 -5.75
C ASN A 252 -12.28 -16.26 -6.60
N ALA A 253 -11.40 -16.40 -7.59
CA ALA A 253 -11.06 -15.31 -8.53
C ALA A 253 -12.29 -14.72 -9.23
N LYS A 254 -13.15 -15.57 -9.80
CA LYS A 254 -14.40 -15.13 -10.46
C LYS A 254 -15.35 -14.43 -9.49
N LYS A 255 -15.44 -14.92 -8.24
CA LYS A 255 -16.23 -14.29 -7.17
C LYS A 255 -15.66 -12.91 -6.81
N THR A 256 -14.35 -12.78 -6.70
CA THR A 256 -13.66 -11.52 -6.37
C THR A 256 -13.87 -10.47 -7.46
N VAL A 257 -13.69 -10.83 -8.74
CA VAL A 257 -13.96 -9.91 -9.85
C VAL A 257 -15.43 -9.45 -9.84
N LYS A 258 -16.37 -10.38 -9.67
CA LYS A 258 -17.80 -10.04 -9.53
C LYS A 258 -18.06 -9.12 -8.34
N TYR A 259 -17.42 -9.37 -7.20
CA TYR A 259 -17.50 -8.55 -6.00
C TYR A 259 -17.02 -7.13 -6.26
N LEU A 260 -15.88 -6.96 -6.94
CA LEU A 260 -15.31 -5.65 -7.26
C LEU A 260 -16.18 -4.87 -8.25
N ILE A 261 -16.73 -5.55 -9.26
CA ILE A 261 -17.61 -4.93 -10.28
C ILE A 261 -18.94 -4.50 -9.67
N TYR A 262 -19.62 -5.39 -8.94
CA TYR A 262 -20.90 -5.05 -8.28
C TYR A 262 -20.71 -4.24 -7.00
N GLY A 263 -19.46 -4.19 -6.54
CA GLY A 263 -18.92 -3.33 -5.51
C GLY A 263 -18.85 -1.86 -5.89
N CYS A 264 -18.73 -1.59 -7.19
CA CYS A 264 -18.59 -0.25 -7.71
C CYS A 264 -19.78 0.65 -7.30
N PRO A 265 -19.52 1.86 -6.76
CA PRO A 265 -20.57 2.82 -6.46
C PRO A 265 -21.49 3.07 -7.66
N GLY A 266 -22.79 3.20 -7.39
CA GLY A 266 -23.81 3.48 -8.42
C GLY A 266 -24.39 2.26 -9.16
N THR A 267 -23.86 1.05 -8.95
CA THR A 267 -24.41 -0.17 -9.59
C THR A 267 -25.70 -0.69 -8.94
N GLY A 268 -25.99 -0.30 -7.69
CA GLY A 268 -27.16 -0.74 -6.91
C GLY A 268 -27.15 -2.23 -6.48
N LYS A 269 -26.11 -2.99 -6.85
CA LYS A 269 -26.03 -4.44 -6.62
C LYS A 269 -25.18 -4.84 -5.40
N PHE A 270 -24.63 -3.87 -4.66
CA PHE A 270 -23.70 -4.10 -3.56
C PHE A 270 -24.18 -5.12 -2.51
N ARG A 271 -25.47 -5.04 -2.11
CA ARG A 271 -26.03 -5.96 -1.09
C ARG A 271 -25.99 -7.43 -1.51
N SER A 272 -25.94 -7.72 -2.81
CA SER A 272 -25.89 -9.08 -3.34
C SER A 272 -24.50 -9.73 -3.24
N VAL A 273 -23.45 -8.94 -2.96
CA VAL A 273 -22.07 -9.42 -2.89
C VAL A 273 -21.47 -9.38 -1.48
N ALA A 274 -22.24 -8.94 -0.47
CA ALA A 274 -21.84 -8.97 0.94
C ALA A 274 -21.39 -10.36 1.46
N PRO A 275 -22.01 -11.49 1.06
CA PRO A 275 -21.55 -12.82 1.48
C PRO A 275 -20.10 -13.11 1.06
N ILE A 276 -19.66 -12.60 -0.10
CA ILE A 276 -18.28 -12.79 -0.59
C ILE A 276 -17.30 -12.04 0.31
N ALA A 277 -17.65 -10.85 0.80
CA ALA A 277 -16.83 -10.13 1.78
C ALA A 277 -16.74 -10.87 3.13
N ASP A 278 -17.80 -11.57 3.52
CA ASP A 278 -17.80 -12.37 4.74
C ASP A 278 -16.92 -13.63 4.56
N GLU A 279 -16.95 -14.27 3.39
CA GLU A 279 -16.04 -15.37 3.01
C GLU A 279 -14.56 -14.92 3.04
N ILE A 280 -14.24 -13.76 2.43
CA ILE A 280 -12.88 -13.17 2.46
C ILE A 280 -12.41 -12.94 3.90
N ASN A 281 -13.28 -12.42 4.77
CA ASN A 281 -12.93 -12.16 6.17
C ASN A 281 -12.76 -13.45 7.00
N ALA A 282 -13.44 -14.54 6.64
CA ALA A 282 -13.41 -15.79 7.40
C ALA A 282 -12.16 -16.64 7.15
N GLY A 283 -11.56 -16.53 5.97
CA GLY A 283 -10.35 -17.27 5.60
C GLY A 283 -9.06 -16.71 6.18
N TYR A 284 -9.09 -15.54 6.83
CA TYR A 284 -7.87 -14.82 7.20
C TYR A 284 -7.52 -14.94 8.68
N PHE A 285 -6.32 -15.44 8.94
CA PHE A 285 -5.65 -15.35 10.23
C PHE A 285 -4.45 -14.41 10.09
N ILE A 286 -4.33 -13.45 11.01
CA ILE A 286 -3.12 -12.61 11.11
C ILE A 286 -2.05 -13.49 11.78
N ASN A 287 -1.16 -14.05 10.98
CA ASN A 287 0.15 -14.50 11.47
C ASN A 287 1.18 -13.46 11.04
N GLU A 288 1.30 -12.39 11.83
CA GLU A 288 2.49 -11.54 11.83
C GLU A 288 3.57 -12.25 12.65
N ASP A 289 4.05 -13.38 12.15
CA ASP A 289 5.23 -13.98 12.74
C ASP A 289 6.43 -13.15 12.28
N TYR A 290 7.06 -12.48 13.24
CA TYR A 290 8.35 -11.86 13.05
C TYR A 290 9.36 -12.96 12.69
N ILE A 291 9.92 -12.90 11.48
CA ILE A 291 10.96 -13.81 11.03
C ILE A 291 12.31 -13.12 11.22
N ASP A 292 13.15 -13.65 12.11
CA ASP A 292 14.58 -13.33 12.12
C ASP A 292 15.22 -14.04 10.92
N ASP A 293 15.47 -13.28 9.85
CA ASP A 293 16.12 -13.75 8.63
C ASP A 293 17.65 -13.84 8.76
N GLY A 294 18.21 -13.50 9.93
CA GLY A 294 19.65 -13.50 10.18
C GLY A 294 20.42 -12.39 9.44
N THR A 295 19.72 -11.41 8.85
CA THR A 295 20.36 -10.34 8.08
C THR A 295 20.96 -9.25 8.98
N GLU A 296 22.02 -8.60 8.47
CA GLU A 296 22.56 -7.35 9.00
C GLU A 296 21.68 -6.19 8.52
N LYS A 297 21.34 -5.27 9.43
CA LYS A 297 20.51 -4.10 9.12
C LYS A 297 21.10 -2.82 9.70
N ASP A 298 21.15 -1.80 8.86
CA ASP A 298 21.49 -0.45 9.27
C ASP A 298 20.37 0.16 10.13
N VAL A 299 20.76 0.91 11.15
CA VAL A 299 19.84 1.64 12.03
C VAL A 299 20.31 3.08 12.19
N ILE A 300 19.36 4.02 12.11
CA ILE A 300 19.64 5.45 12.31
C ILE A 300 19.65 5.76 13.80
N PRO A 301 20.75 6.26 14.37
CA PRO A 301 20.78 6.67 15.76
C PRO A 301 19.98 7.96 15.96
N LEU A 302 18.99 7.90 16.84
CA LEU A 302 18.19 9.05 17.27
C LEU A 302 18.51 9.42 18.71
N GLU A 303 18.69 10.71 18.94
CA GLU A 303 18.83 11.27 20.26
C GLU A 303 17.44 11.52 20.88
N ILE A 304 17.36 11.52 22.20
CA ILE A 304 16.12 11.87 22.92
C ILE A 304 15.60 13.27 22.50
N SER A 305 16.51 14.19 22.18
CA SER A 305 16.24 15.54 21.65
C SER A 305 15.55 15.54 20.28
N ASP A 306 15.76 14.50 19.47
CA ASP A 306 15.12 14.39 18.15
C ASP A 306 13.64 14.02 18.27
N LEU A 307 13.26 13.42 19.40
CA LEU A 307 11.92 12.90 19.63
C LEU A 307 10.98 14.04 20.01
N SER A 308 10.02 14.30 19.13
CA SER A 308 8.83 15.06 19.45
C SER A 308 7.67 14.53 18.61
N LYS A 309 6.44 14.73 19.09
CA LYS A 309 5.26 14.32 18.32
C LYS A 309 5.27 14.97 16.93
N THR A 310 5.58 16.27 16.86
CA THR A 310 5.66 17.02 15.61
C THR A 310 6.69 16.44 14.64
N ASN A 311 7.91 16.15 15.11
CA ASN A 311 8.96 15.60 14.24
C ASN A 311 8.56 14.24 13.67
N ILE A 312 7.93 13.39 14.48
CA ILE A 312 7.46 12.06 14.06
C ILE A 312 6.27 12.19 13.10
N GLU A 313 5.30 13.07 13.37
CA GLU A 313 4.18 13.34 12.46
C GLU A 313 4.67 13.80 11.09
N GLU A 314 5.59 14.76 11.05
CA GLU A 314 6.16 15.27 9.81
C GLU A 314 6.97 14.18 9.07
N TYR A 315 7.81 13.42 9.78
CA TYR A 315 8.52 12.26 9.21
C TYR A 315 7.56 11.26 8.54
N LEU A 316 6.50 10.86 9.26
CA LEU A 316 5.51 9.94 8.74
C LEU A 316 4.74 10.55 7.56
N GLN A 317 4.37 11.83 7.62
CA GLN A 317 3.63 12.49 6.54
C GLN A 317 4.47 12.64 5.27
N VAL A 318 5.74 13.01 5.41
CA VAL A 318 6.65 13.24 4.29
C VAL A 318 7.03 11.93 3.62
N LEU A 319 7.38 10.90 4.41
CA LEU A 319 7.91 9.65 3.89
C LEU A 319 6.86 8.59 3.58
N SER A 320 5.64 8.67 4.15
CA SER A 320 4.54 7.79 3.74
C SER A 320 4.11 8.00 2.28
N PRO A 321 3.64 6.94 1.60
CA PRO A 321 3.43 5.57 2.10
C PRO A 321 4.73 4.77 2.24
N PHE A 322 4.76 3.85 3.22
CA PHE A 322 5.86 2.92 3.41
C PHE A 322 5.55 1.54 2.79
N GLY A 323 6.58 0.85 2.31
CA GLY A 323 6.47 -0.46 1.65
C GLY A 323 7.77 -0.83 0.94
N ILE A 324 7.70 -1.71 -0.06
CA ILE A 324 8.88 -2.16 -0.81
C ILE A 324 9.59 -0.95 -1.44
N GLY A 325 10.90 -0.84 -1.24
CA GLY A 325 11.73 0.26 -1.75
C GLY A 325 11.61 1.59 -0.97
N GLN A 326 10.66 1.69 -0.05
CA GLN A 326 10.39 2.82 0.84
C GLN A 326 10.02 2.31 2.24
N GLU A 327 10.88 1.47 2.82
CA GLU A 327 10.63 0.81 4.10
C GLU A 327 10.63 1.82 5.26
N LYS A 328 9.90 1.49 6.35
CA LYS A 328 10.06 2.25 7.60
C LYS A 328 11.48 2.06 8.11
N THR A 329 12.15 3.17 8.37
CA THR A 329 13.54 3.17 8.78
C THR A 329 13.65 2.63 10.20
N LEU A 330 14.61 1.72 10.39
CA LEU A 330 14.98 1.29 11.72
C LEU A 330 15.76 2.42 12.39
N VAL A 331 15.34 2.74 13.61
CA VAL A 331 16.00 3.71 14.46
C VAL A 331 16.51 3.02 15.71
N SER A 332 17.64 3.47 16.23
CA SER A 332 18.10 3.12 17.57
C SER A 332 17.96 4.34 18.49
N ILE A 333 17.40 4.13 19.68
CA ILE A 333 17.26 5.16 20.69
C ILE A 333 17.82 4.61 21.99
N GLU A 334 18.82 5.29 22.53
CA GLU A 334 19.49 4.93 23.77
C GLU A 334 19.05 5.85 24.92
N GLY A 335 19.12 5.34 26.17
CA GLY A 335 18.86 6.16 27.36
C GLY A 335 17.38 6.28 27.76
N LEU A 336 16.48 5.48 27.19
CA LEU A 336 15.06 5.52 27.53
C LEU A 336 14.80 4.85 28.88
N LYS A 337 14.26 5.60 29.84
CA LYS A 337 13.96 5.09 31.18
C LYS A 337 12.52 4.63 31.32
N ILE A 338 12.31 3.34 31.62
CA ILE A 338 10.97 2.74 31.77
C ILE A 338 10.20 3.46 32.88
N HIS A 339 9.10 4.11 32.52
CA HIS A 339 8.33 4.98 33.41
C HIS A 339 7.35 4.21 34.30
N SER A 340 6.70 3.18 33.76
CA SER A 340 5.69 2.37 34.46
C SER A 340 6.05 0.88 34.44
N ALA A 341 5.39 0.08 35.28
CA ALA A 341 5.51 -1.37 35.21
C ALA A 341 5.14 -1.85 33.80
N PRO A 342 5.94 -2.75 33.19
CA PRO A 342 5.60 -3.36 31.90
C PRO A 342 4.25 -4.04 31.96
N VAL A 343 3.49 -3.96 30.88
CA VAL A 343 2.18 -4.61 30.75
C VAL A 343 2.13 -5.43 29.47
N LYS A 344 1.14 -6.32 29.37
CA LYS A 344 0.80 -6.96 28.10
C LYS A 344 -0.27 -6.14 27.37
N ASP A 345 -0.13 -6.01 26.06
CA ASP A 345 -1.11 -5.37 25.21
C ASP A 345 -2.28 -6.32 24.86
N TYR A 346 -3.17 -5.88 23.96
CA TYR A 346 -4.32 -6.67 23.53
C TYR A 346 -3.94 -7.99 22.83
N TYR A 347 -2.76 -8.02 22.19
CA TYR A 347 -2.25 -9.18 21.47
C TYR A 347 -1.23 -9.98 22.30
N ASP A 348 -1.23 -9.83 23.62
CA ASP A 348 -0.32 -10.49 24.55
C ASP A 348 1.17 -10.11 24.34
N ARG A 349 1.44 -9.03 23.58
CA ARG A 349 2.77 -8.46 23.34
C ARG A 349 3.21 -7.59 24.52
N ILE A 350 4.52 -7.47 24.75
CA ILE A 350 5.05 -6.67 25.86
C ILE A 350 5.01 -5.20 25.49
N LYS A 351 4.39 -4.39 26.36
CA LYS A 351 4.36 -2.93 26.25
C LYS A 351 5.22 -2.30 27.35
N LEU A 352 6.15 -1.45 26.91
CA LEU A 352 6.92 -0.55 27.77
C LEU A 352 6.42 0.88 27.56
N SER A 353 6.34 1.67 28.62
CA SER A 353 5.96 3.09 28.54
C SER A 353 7.06 3.95 29.13
N PHE A 354 7.33 5.06 28.45
CA PHE A 354 8.38 6.02 28.73
C PHE A 354 7.77 7.41 28.89
N PHE A 355 8.39 8.25 29.71
CA PHE A 355 8.05 9.66 29.83
C PHE A 355 9.32 10.48 29.76
N ILE A 356 9.42 11.31 28.72
CA ILE A 356 10.56 12.19 28.49
C ILE A 356 10.10 13.62 28.80
N PRO A 357 10.74 14.33 29.74
CA PRO A 357 10.41 15.72 30.03
C PRO A 357 10.43 16.58 28.75
N ASN A 358 9.42 17.43 28.57
CA ASN A 358 9.23 18.31 27.41
C ASN A 358 8.93 17.62 26.06
N VAL A 359 8.96 16.28 26.00
CA VAL A 359 8.59 15.50 24.81
C VAL A 359 7.24 14.81 25.01
N GLY A 360 7.00 14.25 26.20
CA GLY A 360 5.75 13.59 26.58
C GLY A 360 5.87 12.07 26.69
N GLY A 361 4.73 11.39 26.60
CA GLY A 361 4.64 9.94 26.71
C GLY A 361 4.99 9.24 25.40
N ILE A 362 5.86 8.23 25.48
CA ILE A 362 6.20 7.33 24.37
C ILE A 362 5.90 5.90 24.80
N ASP A 363 5.17 5.18 23.97
CA ASP A 363 4.96 3.75 24.15
C ASP A 363 5.93 2.95 23.28
N THR A 364 6.24 1.73 23.70
CA THR A 364 6.97 0.75 22.91
C THR A 364 6.28 -0.58 22.99
N ILE A 365 6.04 -1.19 21.83
CA ILE A 365 5.45 -2.51 21.70
C ILE A 365 6.54 -3.44 21.17
N ILE A 366 6.83 -4.51 21.90
CA ILE A 366 7.84 -5.51 21.52
C ILE A 366 7.15 -6.61 20.74
N TYR A 367 7.47 -6.73 19.45
CA TYR A 367 6.88 -7.73 18.55
C TYR A 367 7.68 -9.03 18.53
N THR A 368 8.97 -8.95 18.86
CA THR A 368 9.91 -10.07 18.73
C THR A 368 9.60 -11.17 19.76
N PRO A 369 9.39 -12.42 19.32
CA PRO A 369 9.19 -13.54 20.22
C PRO A 369 10.43 -13.79 21.08
N GLY A 370 10.23 -14.31 22.30
CA GLY A 370 11.32 -14.69 23.21
C GLY A 370 11.66 -13.67 24.30
N TYR A 371 11.17 -12.44 24.19
CA TYR A 371 11.16 -11.51 25.32
C TYR A 371 10.16 -11.97 26.39
N LYS A 372 10.58 -11.90 27.66
CA LYS A 372 9.71 -12.18 28.81
C LYS A 372 9.50 -10.89 29.60
N ILE A 373 8.26 -10.65 30.01
CA ILE A 373 7.86 -9.40 30.67
C ILE A 373 8.61 -9.15 31.99
N ASP A 374 8.96 -10.21 32.70
CA ASP A 374 9.67 -10.21 33.99
C ASP A 374 11.12 -9.73 33.89
N LYS A 375 11.70 -9.70 32.68
CA LYS A 375 13.03 -9.12 32.43
C LYS A 375 13.03 -7.60 32.60
N PHE A 376 11.90 -6.95 32.38
CA PHE A 376 11.78 -5.49 32.39
C PHE A 376 11.17 -4.99 33.70
N LYS A 377 11.71 -3.90 34.22
CA LYS A 377 11.29 -3.28 35.48
C LYS A 377 11.27 -1.77 35.33
N GLN A 378 10.33 -1.15 36.04
CA GLN A 378 10.25 0.30 36.15
C GLN A 378 11.60 0.88 36.61
N GLY A 379 12.03 1.96 35.97
CA GLY A 379 13.27 2.66 36.28
C GLY A 379 14.52 2.13 35.58
N GLN A 380 14.45 0.98 34.89
CA GLN A 380 15.55 0.54 34.04
C GLN A 380 15.72 1.47 32.83
N THR A 381 16.97 1.65 32.43
CA THR A 381 17.33 2.34 31.19
C THR A 381 17.49 1.29 30.10
N VAL A 382 16.98 1.56 28.90
CA VAL A 382 17.07 0.65 27.76
C VAL A 382 17.55 1.36 26.51
N LYS A 383 18.14 0.57 25.60
CA LYS A 383 18.31 0.90 24.19
C LYS A 383 17.26 0.13 23.39
N ILE A 384 16.58 0.82 22.49
CA ILE A 384 15.52 0.23 21.66
C ILE A 384 15.89 0.40 20.20
N VAL A 385 15.80 -0.69 19.43
CA VAL A 385 15.82 -0.67 17.97
C VAL A 385 14.42 -1.00 17.47
N GLY A 386 13.87 -0.14 16.60
CA GLY A 386 12.52 -0.32 16.08
C GLY A 386 12.13 0.71 15.03
N THR A 387 10.86 0.76 14.70
CA THR A 387 10.30 1.77 13.79
C THR A 387 9.40 2.75 14.53
N LEU A 388 9.45 4.02 14.12
CA LEU A 388 8.59 5.07 14.68
C LEU A 388 7.18 5.01 14.08
N SER A 389 6.19 5.28 14.92
CA SER A 389 4.78 5.36 14.53
C SER A 389 3.99 6.23 15.51
N ILE A 390 2.75 6.55 15.16
CA ILE A 390 1.80 7.19 16.06
C ILE A 390 0.59 6.27 16.17
N ASN A 391 0.14 6.05 17.40
CA ASN A 391 -1.02 5.22 17.64
C ASN A 391 -2.29 5.98 17.22
N ASP A 392 -3.03 5.44 16.26
CA ASP A 392 -4.25 6.08 15.73
C ASP A 392 -5.36 6.29 16.78
N PHE A 393 -5.35 5.53 17.88
CA PHE A 393 -6.38 5.60 18.94
C PHE A 393 -5.99 6.52 20.10
N THR A 394 -4.74 6.46 20.54
CA THR A 394 -4.28 7.24 21.70
C THR A 394 -3.54 8.51 21.30
N SER A 395 -3.18 8.65 20.03
CA SER A 395 -2.32 9.70 19.49
C SER A 395 -0.96 9.81 20.18
N LEU A 396 -0.53 8.73 20.86
CA LEU A 396 0.77 8.62 21.50
C LEU A 396 1.83 8.19 20.49
N MET A 397 3.03 8.74 20.65
CA MET A 397 4.22 8.28 19.95
C MET A 397 4.49 6.81 20.33
N THR A 398 4.77 5.98 19.34
CA THR A 398 4.96 4.54 19.55
C THR A 398 6.20 4.07 18.79
N ILE A 399 7.07 3.34 19.47
CA ILE A 399 8.19 2.60 18.87
C ILE A 399 7.75 1.13 18.72
N ASN A 400 7.68 0.63 17.49
CA ASN A 400 7.49 -0.79 17.26
C ASN A 400 8.85 -1.46 17.35
N ALA A 401 9.15 -2.02 18.53
CA ALA A 401 10.46 -2.54 18.87
C ALA A 401 10.68 -3.93 18.29
N ILE A 402 11.86 -4.07 17.69
CA ILE A 402 12.41 -5.32 17.19
C ILE A 402 13.49 -5.83 18.15
N GLN A 403 14.26 -4.94 18.76
CA GLN A 403 15.22 -5.28 19.79
C GLN A 403 15.15 -4.27 20.93
N VAL A 404 15.27 -4.79 22.16
CA VAL A 404 15.36 -4.00 23.38
C VAL A 404 16.49 -4.56 24.23
N ASP A 405 17.47 -3.72 24.54
CA ASP A 405 18.61 -4.03 25.38
C ASP A 405 18.53 -3.24 26.68
N ILE A 406 18.72 -3.90 27.82
CA ILE A 406 18.79 -3.22 29.13
C ILE A 406 20.21 -2.67 29.28
N LEU A 407 20.31 -1.40 29.63
CA LEU A 407 21.57 -0.71 29.89
C LEU A 407 21.81 -0.76 31.40
N ASP A 408 22.97 -1.27 31.79
CA ASP A 408 23.38 -1.45 33.19
C ASP A 408 23.57 -0.13 33.94
#